data_AF-A0A9X8G709-F1
#
_entry.id   AF-A0A9X8G709-F1
#
_cell.length_a   1.000
_cell.length_b   1.000
_cell.length_c   1.000
_cell.angle_alpha   90.00
_cell.angle_beta   90.00
_cell.angle_gamma   90.00
#
_symmetry.space_group_name_H-M   'P 1'
#
loop_
_entity.id
_entity.type
_entity.pdbx_description
1 polymer ?
#
loop_
_entity_poly.entity_id
_entity_poly.type
_entity_poly.pdbx_seq_one_letter_code
_entity_poly.pdbx_strand_id
1 'polypeptide(L)'
;MKTIAFYLPQFHEIPENDLWWGKGFTEWTNVKKAKPRFLGHYQPRAPLRDYYYNLLDLDVHKWQINLAKQYGLDGFCYYHYWFKGKKLLEKPIELRNQCKEIDFPYCLCWANESWTRSWDGKDQEVLMRQEYGDESDWKEHFNYLLPFFKNKNYLNIKDKPIFVIYRPASIPNLNKMLSLWNEWAQSEGFLGIHFVEMLTIFEDKSDFPFDAAIEFEPMYTLKKLIGNTTSLHQEKKDFHLSYDFVWKRILNRQIKECENIYKGAFVDWDNSPRKKESALIMKGANPDKFKKYLLQHSKDTDFLFINAWNEWAEGTYLEPDEKYGYKYLEALMEIKKSHF
;
A
#
# COMPACT_ATOMS: atom_id res chain seq x y z
N MET A 1 6.80 -11.50 -15.08
CA MET A 1 6.15 -10.87 -13.91
C MET A 1 7.13 -9.97 -13.15
N LYS A 2 6.78 -8.69 -13.02
CA LYS A 2 7.37 -7.73 -12.07
C LYS A 2 6.60 -7.76 -10.75
N THR A 3 7.32 -7.76 -9.64
CA THR A 3 6.79 -7.77 -8.28
C THR A 3 7.03 -6.42 -7.63
N ILE A 4 5.95 -5.76 -7.25
CA ILE A 4 5.98 -4.41 -6.69
C ILE A 4 5.40 -4.47 -5.29
N ALA A 5 6.12 -3.98 -4.27
CA ALA A 5 5.56 -3.92 -2.92
C ALA A 5 5.06 -2.51 -2.59
N PHE A 6 3.89 -2.41 -1.97
CA PHE A 6 3.45 -1.14 -1.39
C PHE A 6 4.40 -0.70 -0.29
N TYR A 7 4.61 0.61 -0.16
CA TYR A 7 5.60 1.17 0.75
C TYR A 7 5.01 2.32 1.56
N LEU A 8 4.98 2.14 2.88
CA LEU A 8 4.46 3.10 3.85
C LEU A 8 5.57 4.07 4.29
N PRO A 9 5.38 5.40 4.13
CA PRO A 9 6.40 6.39 4.53
C PRO A 9 6.37 6.75 6.03
N GLN A 10 5.40 6.26 6.82
CA GLN A 10 5.09 6.69 8.19
C GLN A 10 6.05 6.15 9.29
N PHE A 11 7.35 6.14 9.04
CA PHE A 11 8.40 5.77 10.01
C PHE A 11 9.32 6.94 10.30
N HIS A 12 8.73 8.13 10.42
CA HIS A 12 9.38 9.36 10.85
C HIS A 12 8.33 10.29 11.45
N GLU A 13 8.77 11.20 12.31
CA GLU A 13 7.90 12.18 12.96
C GLU A 13 7.47 13.25 11.95
N ILE A 14 6.21 13.68 12.06
CA ILE A 14 5.70 14.89 11.43
C ILE A 14 4.92 15.71 12.48
N PRO A 15 4.91 17.05 12.40
CA PRO A 15 4.24 17.89 13.39
C PRO A 15 2.75 17.54 13.60
N GLU A 16 2.07 17.15 12.52
CA GLU A 16 0.64 16.81 12.55
C GLU A 16 0.38 15.55 13.38
N ASN A 17 1.15 14.48 13.15
CA ASN A 17 1.02 13.25 13.92
C ASN A 17 1.39 13.45 15.39
N ASP A 18 2.44 14.24 15.65
CA ASP A 18 2.83 14.59 17.02
C ASP A 18 1.71 15.33 17.76
N LEU A 19 1.00 16.22 17.07
CA LEU A 19 -0.15 16.94 17.60
C LEU A 19 -1.33 16.00 17.89
N TRP A 20 -1.60 15.03 17.00
CA TRP A 20 -2.77 14.16 17.11
C TRP A 20 -2.58 12.97 18.06
N TRP A 21 -1.38 12.40 18.08
CA TRP A 21 -1.09 11.11 18.71
C TRP A 21 -0.05 11.20 19.83
N GLY A 22 0.58 12.36 20.01
CA GLY A 22 1.60 12.63 21.01
C GLY A 22 3.00 12.76 20.41
N LYS A 23 3.83 13.58 21.05
CA LYS A 23 5.20 13.87 20.60
C LYS A 23 6.01 12.60 20.34
N GLY A 24 6.70 12.54 19.21
CA GLY A 24 7.50 11.38 18.83
C GLY A 24 6.71 10.28 18.12
N PHE A 25 5.53 10.58 17.59
CA PHE A 25 4.68 9.56 17.00
C PHE A 25 5.22 9.11 15.65
N THR A 26 5.42 7.80 15.53
CA THR A 26 5.65 7.09 14.26
C THR A 26 4.86 5.81 14.29
N GLU A 27 4.85 5.08 13.18
CA GLU A 27 4.18 3.78 13.18
C GLU A 27 4.79 2.78 14.18
N TRP A 28 6.08 2.93 14.50
CA TRP A 28 6.71 2.13 15.55
C TRP A 28 6.07 2.30 16.92
N THR A 29 5.43 3.45 17.19
CA THR A 29 4.72 3.70 18.45
C THR A 29 3.54 2.72 18.62
N ASN A 30 2.77 2.48 17.55
CA ASN A 30 1.66 1.51 17.57
C ASN A 30 2.17 0.08 17.69
N VAL A 31 3.19 -0.27 16.89
CA VAL A 31 3.81 -1.60 16.87
C VAL A 31 4.33 -1.99 18.25
N LYS A 32 5.11 -1.10 18.90
CA LYS A 32 5.68 -1.36 20.24
C LYS A 32 4.63 -1.44 21.33
N LYS A 33 3.51 -0.72 21.20
CA LYS A 33 2.43 -0.69 22.18
C LYS A 33 1.49 -1.90 22.09
N ALA A 34 1.48 -2.59 20.95
CA ALA A 34 0.60 -3.73 20.71
C ALA A 34 0.80 -4.84 21.77
N LYS A 35 -0.29 -5.53 22.09
CA LYS A 35 -0.30 -6.63 23.07
C LYS A 35 -1.09 -7.82 22.51
N PRO A 36 -0.75 -9.06 22.91
CA PRO A 36 -1.59 -10.20 22.62
C PRO A 36 -3.02 -9.98 23.11
N ARG A 37 -3.99 -10.33 22.26
CA ARG A 37 -5.43 -10.24 22.55
C ARG A 37 -6.08 -11.58 22.87
N PHE A 38 -5.38 -12.66 22.54
CA PHE A 38 -5.79 -14.04 22.79
C PHE A 38 -4.54 -14.91 22.88
N LEU A 39 -4.67 -16.13 23.42
CA LEU A 39 -3.56 -17.06 23.57
C LEU A 39 -2.94 -17.41 22.21
N GLY A 40 -1.62 -17.22 22.09
CA GLY A 40 -0.89 -17.45 20.84
C GLY A 40 -1.03 -16.32 19.80
N HIS A 41 -1.59 -15.17 20.17
CA HIS A 41 -1.55 -13.97 19.32
C HIS A 41 -0.12 -13.41 19.27
N TYR A 42 0.47 -13.34 18.07
CA TYR A 42 1.81 -12.78 17.87
C TYR A 42 1.78 -11.26 17.82
N GLN A 43 1.78 -10.64 19.00
CA GLN A 43 1.97 -9.22 19.24
C GLN A 43 2.76 -9.01 20.55
N PRO A 44 3.55 -7.94 20.70
CA PRO A 44 3.97 -7.05 19.62
C PRO A 44 4.83 -7.80 18.59
N ARG A 45 4.70 -7.43 17.32
CA ARG A 45 5.65 -7.83 16.27
C ARG A 45 6.87 -6.91 16.36
N ALA A 46 8.07 -7.42 16.06
CA ALA A 46 9.30 -6.65 16.12
C ALA A 46 10.18 -6.89 14.89
N PRO A 47 10.84 -5.84 14.36
CA PRO A 47 11.82 -5.97 13.29
C PRO A 47 12.99 -6.83 13.78
N LEU A 48 13.56 -7.62 12.87
CA LEU A 48 14.70 -8.45 13.17
C LEU A 48 15.85 -7.61 13.74
N ARG A 49 16.42 -8.03 14.89
CA ARG A 49 17.50 -7.33 15.61
C ARG A 49 17.12 -5.93 16.11
N ASP A 50 15.86 -5.72 16.49
CA ASP A 50 15.37 -4.45 17.04
C ASP A 50 15.62 -3.23 16.12
N TYR A 51 15.64 -3.45 14.80
CA TYR A 51 15.94 -2.39 13.83
C TYR A 51 14.73 -1.47 13.56
N TYR A 52 14.33 -0.71 14.59
CA TYR A 52 13.31 0.33 14.50
C TYR A 52 13.87 1.60 13.85
N TYR A 53 13.86 1.63 12.52
CA TYR A 53 14.51 2.66 11.70
C TYR A 53 13.76 4.00 11.61
N ASN A 54 14.42 5.02 11.06
CA ASN A 54 13.79 6.29 10.66
C ASN A 54 13.95 6.51 9.14
N LEU A 55 12.86 6.77 8.42
CA LEU A 55 12.88 6.93 6.96
C LEU A 55 13.43 8.27 6.45
N LEU A 56 13.88 9.16 7.34
CA LEU A 56 14.69 10.32 6.97
C LEU A 56 16.18 9.96 6.81
N ASP A 57 16.59 8.77 7.24
CA ASP A 57 17.94 8.26 7.03
C ASP A 57 18.03 7.53 5.67
N LEU A 58 18.82 8.08 4.75
CA LEU A 58 19.02 7.50 3.42
C LEU A 58 19.70 6.13 3.46
N ASP A 59 20.47 5.80 4.50
CA ASP A 59 21.09 4.48 4.61
C ASP A 59 20.04 3.38 4.87
N VAL A 60 18.92 3.72 5.51
CA VAL A 60 17.77 2.83 5.65
C VAL A 60 17.16 2.52 4.28
N HIS A 61 16.99 3.53 3.42
CA HIS A 61 16.48 3.33 2.06
C HIS A 61 17.41 2.43 1.25
N LYS A 62 18.73 2.68 1.32
CA LYS A 62 19.74 1.84 0.65
C LYS A 62 19.69 0.40 1.15
N TRP A 63 19.60 0.19 2.46
CA TRP A 63 19.47 -1.12 3.07
C TRP A 63 18.20 -1.86 2.60
N GLN A 64 17.03 -1.23 2.68
CA GLN A 64 15.76 -1.82 2.26
C GLN A 64 15.77 -2.18 0.77
N ILE A 65 16.30 -1.30 -0.07
CA ILE A 65 16.40 -1.53 -1.51
C ILE A 65 17.36 -2.67 -1.83
N ASN A 66 18.53 -2.72 -1.18
CA ASN A 66 19.47 -3.82 -1.38
C ASN A 66 18.85 -5.16 -0.98
N LEU A 67 18.12 -5.17 0.13
CA LEU A 67 17.39 -6.34 0.59
C LEU A 67 16.28 -6.74 -0.39
N ALA A 68 15.46 -5.80 -0.82
CA ALA A 68 14.40 -6.01 -1.80
C ALA A 68 14.92 -6.62 -3.11
N LYS A 69 16.01 -6.05 -3.66
CA LYS A 69 16.69 -6.56 -4.86
C LYS A 69 17.22 -7.98 -4.64
N GLN A 70 17.89 -8.23 -3.53
CA GLN A 70 18.47 -9.54 -3.21
C GLN A 70 17.41 -10.65 -3.22
N TYR A 71 16.19 -10.35 -2.79
CA TYR A 71 15.10 -11.31 -2.70
C TYR A 71 14.08 -11.22 -3.85
N GLY A 72 14.44 -10.53 -4.94
CA GLY A 72 13.74 -10.58 -6.21
C GLY A 72 12.53 -9.65 -6.33
N LEU A 73 12.41 -8.64 -5.47
CA LEU A 73 11.44 -7.56 -5.65
C LEU A 73 11.93 -6.62 -6.76
N ASP A 74 11.02 -6.20 -7.64
CA ASP A 74 11.37 -5.40 -8.82
C ASP A 74 11.09 -3.90 -8.64
N GLY A 75 10.34 -3.50 -7.61
CA GLY A 75 10.10 -2.09 -7.30
C GLY A 75 9.21 -1.84 -6.09
N PHE A 76 9.05 -0.56 -5.75
CA PHE A 76 8.14 -0.12 -4.69
C PHE A 76 7.01 0.79 -5.22
N CYS A 77 5.83 0.69 -4.62
CA CYS A 77 4.72 1.62 -4.83
C CYS A 77 4.55 2.45 -3.56
N TYR A 78 5.08 3.68 -3.55
CA TYR A 78 5.05 4.54 -2.37
C TYR A 78 3.68 5.18 -2.19
N TYR A 79 3.14 5.11 -0.98
CA TYR A 79 2.01 5.96 -0.63
C TYR A 79 2.42 7.42 -0.64
N HIS A 80 1.66 8.21 -1.38
CA HIS A 80 1.77 9.66 -1.53
C HIS A 80 0.50 10.30 -0.96
N TYR A 81 0.68 11.28 -0.07
CA TYR A 81 -0.43 11.97 0.57
C TYR A 81 -0.44 13.44 0.19
N TRP A 82 -1.56 13.87 -0.40
CA TRP A 82 -1.75 15.23 -0.90
C TRP A 82 -3.16 15.70 -0.62
N PHE A 83 -3.27 16.78 0.15
CA PHE A 83 -4.51 17.37 0.63
C PHE A 83 -4.62 18.81 0.12
N LYS A 84 -4.73 18.96 -1.21
CA LYS A 84 -4.89 20.27 -1.86
C LYS A 84 -3.78 21.26 -1.46
N GLY A 85 -2.55 20.98 -1.88
CA GLY A 85 -1.36 21.77 -1.57
C GLY A 85 -0.67 21.39 -0.25
N LYS A 86 -1.40 20.80 0.71
CA LYS A 86 -0.81 20.26 1.93
C LYS A 86 -0.21 18.87 1.69
N LYS A 87 1.10 18.76 1.84
CA LYS A 87 1.85 17.50 1.83
C LYS A 87 1.92 16.91 3.24
N LEU A 88 1.81 15.59 3.36
CA LEU A 88 2.12 14.84 4.57
C LEU A 88 2.97 13.62 4.21
N LEU A 89 3.94 13.29 5.07
CA LEU A 89 4.82 12.12 4.93
C LEU A 89 5.63 12.08 3.61
N GLU A 90 5.82 13.22 2.96
CA GLU A 90 6.48 13.36 1.66
C GLU A 90 7.99 13.22 1.72
N LYS A 91 8.60 13.54 2.88
CA LYS A 91 10.06 13.67 3.00
C LYS A 91 10.82 12.41 2.57
N PRO A 92 10.43 11.17 2.95
CA PRO A 92 11.16 9.97 2.51
C PRO A 92 11.23 9.83 0.98
N ILE A 93 10.14 10.11 0.26
CA ILE A 93 10.11 9.97 -1.20
C ILE A 93 10.85 11.13 -1.88
N GLU A 94 10.80 12.34 -1.31
CA GLU A 94 11.60 13.49 -1.78
C GLU A 94 13.11 13.24 -1.63
N LEU A 95 13.56 12.78 -0.45
CA LEU A 95 14.96 12.43 -0.17
C LEU A 95 15.46 11.37 -1.15
N ARG A 96 14.65 10.32 -1.35
CA ARG A 96 14.94 9.25 -2.29
C ARG A 96 15.06 9.79 -3.72
N ASN A 97 14.14 10.65 -4.16
CA ASN A 97 14.14 11.19 -5.52
C ASN A 97 15.37 12.08 -5.80
N GLN A 98 15.90 12.74 -4.78
CA GLN A 98 17.10 13.58 -4.87
C GLN A 98 18.41 12.75 -4.83
N CYS A 99 18.37 11.52 -4.28
CA CYS A 99 19.53 10.67 -4.14
C CYS A 99 19.84 9.89 -5.43
N LYS A 100 20.90 10.29 -6.16
CA LYS A 100 21.32 9.63 -7.40
C LYS A 100 21.87 8.21 -7.22
N GLU A 101 22.28 7.84 -6.00
CA GLU A 101 22.76 6.50 -5.67
C GLU A 101 21.62 5.47 -5.56
N ILE A 102 20.37 5.93 -5.34
CA ILE A 102 19.22 5.05 -5.25
C ILE A 102 18.76 4.64 -6.65
N ASP A 103 19.11 3.41 -7.01
CA ASP A 103 18.82 2.83 -8.31
C ASP A 103 17.81 1.67 -8.21
N PHE A 104 16.54 1.97 -7.95
CA PHE A 104 15.49 0.95 -7.81
C PHE A 104 14.18 1.43 -8.42
N PRO A 105 13.44 0.59 -9.16
CA PRO A 105 12.18 1.03 -9.75
C PRO A 105 11.12 1.41 -8.72
N TYR A 106 10.31 2.41 -9.03
CA TYR A 106 9.21 2.83 -8.16
C TYR A 106 8.07 3.52 -8.90
N CYS A 107 6.88 3.53 -8.30
CA CYS A 107 5.76 4.40 -8.66
C CYS A 107 5.10 4.97 -7.41
N LEU A 108 4.11 5.85 -7.61
CA LEU A 108 3.34 6.48 -6.54
C LEU A 108 1.89 6.02 -6.54
N CYS A 109 1.33 5.86 -5.34
CA CYS A 109 -0.08 5.67 -5.08
C CYS A 109 -0.61 6.84 -4.27
N TRP A 110 -1.56 7.58 -4.83
CA TRP A 110 -2.26 8.62 -4.09
C TRP A 110 -3.26 7.99 -3.12
N ALA A 111 -2.90 7.97 -1.84
CA ALA A 111 -3.76 7.55 -0.74
C ALA A 111 -4.78 8.67 -0.44
N ASN A 112 -5.76 8.81 -1.34
CA ASN A 112 -6.65 9.96 -1.40
C ASN A 112 -7.88 9.81 -0.49
N GLU A 113 -7.65 9.55 0.79
CA GLU A 113 -8.72 9.48 1.78
C GLU A 113 -8.48 10.43 2.96
N SER A 114 -9.57 10.91 3.56
CA SER A 114 -9.49 11.72 4.77
C SER A 114 -8.87 10.91 5.90
N TRP A 115 -7.94 11.51 6.64
CA TRP A 115 -7.43 10.91 7.87
C TRP A 115 -8.43 11.17 9.00
N THR A 116 -8.81 10.12 9.70
CA THR A 116 -9.79 10.15 10.80
C THR A 116 -9.17 9.52 12.04
N ARG A 117 -9.74 9.81 13.23
CA ARG A 117 -9.37 9.12 14.47
C ARG A 117 -9.93 7.69 14.56
N SER A 118 -9.96 6.96 13.46
CA SER A 118 -10.48 5.58 13.48
C SER A 118 -9.63 4.61 14.30
N TRP A 119 -8.40 5.00 14.66
CA TRP A 119 -7.52 4.23 15.55
C TRP A 119 -7.97 4.23 17.02
N ASP A 120 -8.68 5.26 17.49
CA ASP A 120 -9.11 5.37 18.89
C ASP A 120 -10.59 4.99 19.12
N GLY A 121 -11.30 4.61 18.05
CA GLY A 121 -12.73 4.28 18.06
C GLY A 121 -13.65 5.50 17.85
N LYS A 122 -13.10 6.67 17.51
CA LYS A 122 -13.86 7.89 17.18
C LYS A 122 -13.81 8.17 15.67
N ASP A 123 -14.41 7.28 14.89
CA ASP A 123 -14.45 7.32 13.42
C ASP A 123 -15.03 8.61 12.80
N GLN A 124 -15.63 9.49 13.62
CA GLN A 124 -16.28 10.73 13.20
C GLN A 124 -15.37 11.98 13.28
N GLU A 125 -14.22 11.93 13.96
CA GLU A 125 -13.32 13.07 14.06
C GLU A 125 -12.29 13.05 12.92
N VAL A 126 -12.48 13.93 11.93
CA VAL A 126 -11.56 14.11 10.81
C VAL A 126 -10.34 14.89 11.27
N LEU A 127 -9.16 14.27 11.17
CA LEU A 127 -7.86 14.89 11.47
C LEU A 127 -7.34 15.71 10.29
N MET A 128 -7.44 15.15 9.09
CA MET A 128 -7.09 15.81 7.84
C MET A 128 -8.14 15.47 6.78
N ARG A 129 -8.91 16.46 6.35
CA ARG A 129 -9.96 16.25 5.35
C ARG A 129 -9.33 16.13 3.96
N GLN A 130 -9.74 15.13 3.19
CA GLN A 130 -9.38 15.06 1.78
C GLN A 130 -10.25 16.01 0.97
N GLU A 131 -9.58 17.00 0.39
CA GLU A 131 -10.14 17.88 -0.63
C GLU A 131 -9.37 17.67 -1.94
N TYR A 132 -10.07 17.79 -3.06
CA TYR A 132 -9.53 17.54 -4.40
C TYR A 132 -9.32 18.81 -5.21
N GLY A 133 -9.96 19.91 -4.81
CA GLY A 133 -9.81 21.20 -5.46
C GLY A 133 -10.38 21.28 -6.88
N ASP A 134 -9.90 22.25 -7.62
CA ASP A 134 -10.21 22.49 -9.04
C ASP A 134 -8.96 22.38 -9.93
N GLU A 135 -9.07 22.80 -11.19
CA GLU A 135 -7.96 22.70 -12.15
C GLU A 135 -6.65 23.34 -11.68
N SER A 136 -6.72 24.42 -10.90
CA SER A 136 -5.53 25.09 -10.36
C SER A 136 -4.82 24.20 -9.33
N ASP A 137 -5.59 23.60 -8.42
CA ASP A 137 -5.10 22.65 -7.43
C ASP A 137 -4.59 21.35 -8.09
N TRP A 138 -5.27 20.88 -9.14
CA TRP A 138 -4.85 19.72 -9.91
C TRP A 138 -3.52 19.99 -10.63
N LYS A 139 -3.32 21.20 -11.14
CA LYS A 139 -2.07 21.59 -11.79
C LYS A 139 -0.94 21.67 -10.79
N GLU A 140 -1.18 22.21 -9.59
CA GLU A 140 -0.21 22.22 -8.51
C GLU A 140 0.23 20.79 -8.14
N HIS A 141 -0.73 19.88 -7.96
CA HIS A 141 -0.45 18.48 -7.66
C HIS A 141 0.35 17.80 -8.78
N PHE A 142 -0.05 17.99 -10.05
CA PHE A 142 0.70 17.47 -11.19
C PHE A 142 2.14 18.00 -11.22
N ASN A 143 2.34 19.30 -11.00
CA ASN A 143 3.67 19.91 -10.99
C ASN A 143 4.54 19.37 -9.86
N TYR A 144 3.94 19.06 -8.70
CA TYR A 144 4.64 18.39 -7.61
C TYR A 144 5.07 16.95 -8.01
N LEU A 145 4.23 16.23 -8.75
CA LEU A 145 4.52 14.85 -9.17
C LEU A 145 5.56 14.78 -10.31
N LEU A 146 5.65 15.82 -11.13
CA LEU A 146 6.45 15.84 -12.36
C LEU A 146 7.95 15.49 -12.16
N PRO A 147 8.66 16.01 -11.14
CA PRO A 147 10.05 15.61 -10.88
C PRO A 147 10.22 14.11 -10.58
N PHE A 148 9.19 13.46 -10.03
CA PHE A 148 9.22 12.01 -9.82
C PHE A 148 8.97 11.27 -11.14
N PHE A 149 8.01 11.70 -11.95
CA PHE A 149 7.74 11.10 -13.27
C PHE A 149 8.95 11.18 -14.21
N LYS A 150 9.74 12.26 -14.11
CA LYS A 150 10.98 12.45 -14.89
C LYS A 150 12.17 11.64 -14.34
N ASN A 151 12.04 10.98 -13.19
CA ASN A 151 13.11 10.16 -12.65
C ASN A 151 13.31 8.92 -13.52
N LYS A 152 14.56 8.60 -13.88
CA LYS A 152 14.91 7.43 -14.70
C LYS A 152 14.43 6.09 -14.12
N ASN A 153 14.21 6.05 -12.81
CA ASN A 153 13.77 4.87 -12.06
C ASN A 153 12.25 4.82 -11.86
N TYR A 154 11.51 5.80 -12.36
CA TYR A 154 10.06 5.78 -12.31
C TYR A 154 9.51 4.68 -13.22
N LEU A 155 8.57 3.88 -12.72
CA LEU A 155 7.97 2.79 -13.47
C LEU A 155 7.03 3.34 -14.55
N ASN A 156 7.30 2.95 -15.80
CA ASN A 156 6.54 3.34 -16.97
C ASN A 156 6.00 2.13 -17.73
N ILE A 157 4.88 2.31 -18.43
CA ILE A 157 4.34 1.38 -19.43
C ILE A 157 4.16 2.15 -20.72
N LYS A 158 4.87 1.75 -21.79
CA LYS A 158 4.83 2.44 -23.10
C LYS A 158 5.03 3.97 -22.96
N ASP A 159 6.10 4.37 -22.26
CA ASP A 159 6.46 5.77 -21.97
C ASP A 159 5.39 6.61 -21.25
N LYS A 160 4.45 5.95 -20.56
CA LYS A 160 3.52 6.57 -19.63
C LYS A 160 3.89 6.23 -18.18
N PRO A 161 4.15 7.21 -17.29
CA PRO A 161 4.38 6.94 -15.87
C PRO A 161 3.16 6.27 -15.23
N ILE A 162 3.38 5.24 -14.43
CA ILE A 162 2.33 4.58 -13.65
C ILE A 162 1.92 5.49 -12.49
N PHE A 163 0.64 5.81 -12.36
CA PHE A 163 0.11 6.53 -11.21
C PHE A 163 -1.13 5.84 -10.66
N VAL A 164 -1.05 5.38 -9.41
CA VAL A 164 -2.12 4.63 -8.75
C VAL A 164 -3.01 5.60 -7.96
N ILE A 165 -4.33 5.42 -8.04
CA ILE A 165 -5.32 6.19 -7.28
C ILE A 165 -6.09 5.23 -6.37
N TYR A 166 -6.05 5.46 -5.06
CA TYR A 166 -6.61 4.54 -4.06
C TYR A 166 -8.14 4.49 -4.05
N ARG A 167 -8.81 5.66 -4.15
CA ARG A 167 -10.28 5.79 -4.13
C ARG A 167 -10.78 6.71 -5.24
N PRO A 168 -10.75 6.26 -6.51
CA PRO A 168 -11.16 7.09 -7.65
C PRO A 168 -12.56 7.68 -7.52
N ALA A 169 -13.54 6.89 -7.04
CA ALA A 169 -14.93 7.33 -6.93
C ALA A 169 -15.15 8.49 -5.95
N SER A 170 -14.15 8.80 -5.11
CA SER A 170 -14.23 9.94 -4.18
C SER A 170 -13.82 11.28 -4.82
N ILE A 171 -13.22 11.27 -6.01
CA ILE A 171 -12.69 12.46 -6.68
C ILE A 171 -13.80 13.11 -7.54
N PRO A 172 -14.27 14.32 -7.22
CA PRO A 172 -15.20 15.04 -8.09
C PRO A 172 -14.54 15.38 -9.42
N ASN A 173 -15.29 15.30 -10.52
CA ASN A 173 -14.81 15.60 -11.87
C ASN A 173 -13.56 14.81 -12.30
N LEU A 174 -13.38 13.58 -11.81
CA LEU A 174 -12.21 12.75 -12.07
C LEU A 174 -11.85 12.68 -13.57
N ASN A 175 -12.81 12.43 -14.45
CA ASN A 175 -12.56 12.35 -15.90
C ASN A 175 -11.89 13.63 -16.46
N LYS A 176 -12.33 14.80 -15.98
CA LYS A 176 -11.73 16.07 -16.38
C LYS A 176 -10.31 16.19 -15.86
N MET A 177 -10.09 15.84 -14.58
CA MET A 177 -8.78 15.85 -13.96
C MET A 177 -7.79 14.93 -14.70
N LEU A 178 -8.17 13.68 -14.98
CA LEU A 178 -7.33 12.71 -15.69
C LEU A 178 -7.03 13.15 -17.13
N SER A 179 -8.00 13.75 -17.84
CA SER A 179 -7.78 14.31 -19.18
C SER A 179 -6.73 15.41 -19.15
N LEU A 180 -6.87 16.38 -18.23
CA LEU A 180 -5.92 17.49 -18.10
C LEU A 180 -4.52 16.99 -17.69
N TRP A 181 -4.43 16.03 -16.78
CA TRP A 181 -3.14 15.43 -16.40
C TRP A 181 -2.48 14.69 -17.57
N ASN A 182 -3.26 14.00 -18.42
CA ASN A 182 -2.75 13.41 -19.66
C ASN A 182 -2.20 14.48 -20.61
N GLU A 183 -2.95 15.56 -20.86
CA GLU A 183 -2.52 16.68 -21.70
C GLU A 183 -1.25 17.34 -21.16
N TRP A 184 -1.17 17.57 -19.84
CA TRP A 184 0.02 18.14 -19.21
C TRP A 184 1.22 17.19 -19.28
N ALA A 185 1.03 15.89 -19.07
CA ALA A 185 2.08 14.89 -19.23
C ALA A 185 2.61 14.88 -20.68
N GLN A 186 1.72 14.97 -21.67
CA GLN A 186 2.10 15.06 -23.08
C GLN A 186 2.90 16.33 -23.38
N SER A 187 2.52 17.46 -22.81
CA SER A 187 3.29 18.72 -22.94
C SER A 187 4.70 18.63 -22.33
N GLU A 188 4.91 17.71 -21.39
CA GLU A 188 6.19 17.46 -20.72
C GLU A 188 7.02 16.33 -21.38
N GLY A 189 6.54 15.80 -22.51
CA GLY A 189 7.25 14.80 -23.33
C GLY A 189 6.88 13.33 -23.06
N PHE A 190 5.88 13.06 -22.22
CA PHE A 190 5.35 11.70 -22.04
C PHE A 190 4.27 11.37 -23.08
N LEU A 191 3.88 10.09 -23.23
CA LEU A 191 2.73 9.73 -24.08
C LEU A 191 1.37 9.89 -23.37
N GLY A 192 1.39 10.39 -22.14
CA GLY A 192 0.26 10.44 -21.20
C GLY A 192 0.68 9.84 -19.87
N ILE A 193 -0.28 9.55 -18.99
CA ILE A 193 -0.08 8.83 -17.72
C ILE A 193 -0.79 7.48 -17.82
N HIS A 194 -0.19 6.43 -17.25
CA HIS A 194 -0.82 5.13 -17.12
C HIS A 194 -1.56 5.11 -15.79
N PHE A 195 -2.84 5.46 -15.82
CA PHE A 195 -3.66 5.56 -14.62
C PHE A 195 -4.11 4.19 -14.18
N VAL A 196 -3.94 3.91 -12.89
CA VAL A 196 -4.30 2.62 -12.30
C VAL A 196 -5.24 2.85 -11.12
N GLU A 197 -6.42 2.24 -11.16
CA GLU A 197 -7.31 2.24 -10.01
C GLU A 197 -6.97 1.09 -9.05
N MET A 198 -7.29 1.29 -7.77
CA MET A 198 -7.12 0.28 -6.75
C MET A 198 -8.47 -0.33 -6.41
N LEU A 199 -8.62 -1.63 -6.63
CA LEU A 199 -9.82 -2.35 -6.23
C LEU A 199 -9.72 -2.66 -4.74
N THR A 200 -10.53 -2.01 -3.91
CA THR A 200 -10.41 -2.08 -2.44
C THR A 200 -11.68 -2.64 -1.79
N ILE A 201 -11.83 -2.43 -0.47
CA ILE A 201 -13.08 -2.70 0.25
C ILE A 201 -14.22 -1.73 -0.11
N PHE A 202 -13.89 -0.53 -0.61
CA PHE A 202 -14.86 0.51 -0.88
C PHE A 202 -15.62 0.27 -2.19
N GLU A 203 -16.87 0.76 -2.27
CA GLU A 203 -17.63 0.75 -3.51
C GLU A 203 -17.08 1.78 -4.49
N ASP A 204 -16.31 1.31 -5.47
CA ASP A 204 -16.02 2.07 -6.67
C ASP A 204 -16.99 1.62 -7.77
N LYS A 205 -18.04 2.41 -8.01
CA LYS A 205 -18.73 2.42 -9.31
C LYS A 205 -18.07 3.52 -10.12
N SER A 206 -17.35 3.09 -11.14
CA SER A 206 -16.43 3.91 -11.90
C SER A 206 -16.58 3.46 -13.35
N ASP A 207 -17.20 4.30 -14.18
CA ASP A 207 -17.09 4.19 -15.64
C ASP A 207 -15.89 5.05 -16.09
N PHE A 208 -14.75 4.93 -15.39
CA PHE A 208 -13.57 5.75 -15.63
C PHE A 208 -12.60 5.04 -16.57
N PRO A 209 -11.94 5.76 -17.50
CA PRO A 209 -11.02 5.16 -18.46
C PRO A 209 -9.64 4.92 -17.82
N PHE A 210 -9.57 4.08 -16.79
CA PHE A 210 -8.28 3.62 -16.24
C PHE A 210 -7.61 2.67 -17.21
N ASP A 211 -6.28 2.75 -17.32
CA ASP A 211 -5.51 1.84 -18.17
C ASP A 211 -5.35 0.44 -17.53
N ALA A 212 -5.51 0.35 -16.20
CA ALA A 212 -5.46 -0.90 -15.44
C ALA A 212 -6.14 -0.79 -14.07
N ALA A 213 -6.33 -1.94 -13.41
CA ALA A 213 -6.78 -2.02 -12.02
C ALA A 213 -5.87 -2.95 -11.20
N ILE A 214 -5.57 -2.58 -9.94
CA ILE A 214 -4.83 -3.42 -8.99
C ILE A 214 -5.81 -4.07 -8.01
N GLU A 215 -5.74 -5.40 -7.86
CA GLU A 215 -6.44 -6.07 -6.77
C GLU A 215 -5.75 -5.75 -5.43
N PHE A 216 -6.30 -4.88 -4.58
CA PHE A 216 -5.69 -4.61 -3.28
C PHE A 216 -6.09 -5.67 -2.26
N GLU A 217 -5.35 -6.76 -2.22
CA GLU A 217 -5.59 -7.85 -1.27
C GLU A 217 -5.04 -7.55 0.13
N PRO A 218 -5.73 -8.03 1.20
CA PRO A 218 -6.95 -8.84 1.18
C PRO A 218 -8.25 -8.03 1.07
N MET A 219 -8.18 -6.68 1.07
CA MET A 219 -9.33 -5.80 1.17
C MET A 219 -10.34 -6.00 0.03
N TYR A 220 -9.86 -6.20 -1.20
CA TYR A 220 -10.73 -6.48 -2.35
C TYR A 220 -11.54 -7.77 -2.20
N THR A 221 -10.91 -8.86 -1.71
CA THR A 221 -11.65 -10.09 -1.39
C THR A 221 -12.68 -9.85 -0.30
N LEU A 222 -12.28 -9.13 0.73
CA LEU A 222 -13.10 -8.94 1.93
C LEU A 222 -14.36 -8.11 1.64
N LYS A 223 -14.30 -7.17 0.69
CA LYS A 223 -15.51 -6.49 0.14
C LYS A 223 -16.63 -7.48 -0.18
N LYS A 224 -16.28 -8.54 -0.93
CA LYS A 224 -17.23 -9.55 -1.43
C LYS A 224 -17.68 -10.54 -0.35
N LEU A 225 -16.87 -10.71 0.69
CA LEU A 225 -17.18 -11.60 1.81
C LEU A 225 -18.05 -10.95 2.87
N ILE A 226 -17.82 -9.66 3.12
CA ILE A 226 -18.55 -8.91 4.15
C ILE A 226 -19.90 -8.45 3.58
N GLY A 227 -19.99 -8.08 2.30
CA GLY A 227 -21.26 -7.62 1.70
C GLY A 227 -21.88 -6.46 2.49
N ASN A 228 -23.10 -6.04 2.16
CA ASN A 228 -23.85 -5.06 2.95
C ASN A 228 -24.35 -5.64 4.30
N THR A 229 -23.54 -6.43 5.02
CA THR A 229 -23.86 -6.83 6.40
C THR A 229 -23.61 -5.65 7.34
N THR A 230 -24.56 -4.72 7.32
CA THR A 230 -24.81 -3.72 8.37
C THR A 230 -25.09 -4.34 9.75
N SER A 231 -25.01 -5.66 9.91
CA SER A 231 -25.26 -6.40 11.14
C SER A 231 -24.00 -6.78 11.95
N LEU A 232 -22.79 -6.49 11.48
CA LEU A 232 -21.56 -6.77 12.25
C LEU A 232 -21.29 -5.77 13.41
N HIS A 233 -22.16 -4.78 13.59
CA HIS A 233 -21.99 -3.72 14.61
C HIS A 233 -22.44 -4.08 16.03
N GLN A 234 -22.81 -5.34 16.32
CA GLN A 234 -23.37 -5.68 17.63
C GLN A 234 -22.37 -6.25 18.65
N GLU A 235 -21.14 -6.59 18.28
CA GLU A 235 -20.14 -7.04 19.25
C GLU A 235 -18.80 -6.31 19.09
N LYS A 236 -18.30 -5.72 20.18
CA LYS A 236 -16.96 -5.10 20.32
C LYS A 236 -15.81 -6.14 20.29
N LYS A 237 -15.96 -7.20 19.50
CA LYS A 237 -15.01 -8.31 19.43
C LYS A 237 -14.20 -8.21 18.14
N ASP A 238 -12.99 -8.75 18.21
CA ASP A 238 -12.13 -8.85 17.04
C ASP A 238 -12.70 -9.86 16.03
N PHE A 239 -12.55 -9.52 14.76
CA PHE A 239 -12.94 -10.34 13.64
C PHE A 239 -11.76 -11.24 13.26
N HIS A 240 -11.94 -12.55 13.44
CA HIS A 240 -10.92 -13.54 13.08
C HIS A 240 -11.29 -14.21 11.76
N LEU A 241 -10.40 -14.15 10.78
CA LEU A 241 -10.59 -14.82 9.49
C LEU A 241 -9.47 -15.81 9.21
N SER A 242 -9.79 -16.94 8.60
CA SER A 242 -8.76 -17.92 8.20
C SER A 242 -7.98 -17.41 7.00
N TYR A 243 -6.65 -17.41 7.10
CA TYR A 243 -5.75 -17.05 6.01
C TYR A 243 -5.99 -17.92 4.76
N ASP A 244 -6.14 -19.23 4.97
CA ASP A 244 -6.40 -20.20 3.88
C ASP A 244 -7.76 -19.95 3.23
N PHE A 245 -8.76 -19.51 4.00
CA PHE A 245 -10.09 -19.19 3.48
C PHE A 245 -10.04 -17.99 2.53
N VAL A 246 -9.35 -16.90 2.92
CA VAL A 246 -9.20 -15.70 2.09
C VAL A 246 -8.41 -16.03 0.82
N TRP A 247 -7.30 -16.74 0.92
CA TRP A 247 -6.53 -17.13 -0.27
C TRP A 247 -7.29 -18.05 -1.23
N LYS A 248 -8.06 -19.01 -0.72
CA LYS A 248 -8.94 -19.82 -1.58
C LYS A 248 -9.97 -18.96 -2.32
N ARG A 249 -10.45 -17.87 -1.72
CA ARG A 249 -11.37 -16.93 -2.37
C ARG A 249 -10.68 -16.09 -3.43
N ILE A 250 -9.43 -15.66 -3.20
CA ILE A 250 -8.59 -15.00 -4.20
C ILE A 250 -8.39 -15.92 -5.41
N LEU A 251 -7.92 -17.16 -5.17
CA LEU A 251 -7.61 -18.12 -6.23
C LEU A 251 -8.82 -18.55 -7.06
N ASN A 252 -10.01 -18.64 -6.45
CA ASN A 252 -11.25 -19.04 -7.12
C ASN A 252 -12.03 -17.86 -7.70
N ARG A 253 -11.52 -16.62 -7.59
CA ARG A 253 -12.22 -15.46 -8.13
C ARG A 253 -12.19 -15.52 -9.64
N GLN A 254 -13.38 -15.51 -10.25
CA GLN A 254 -13.48 -15.25 -11.67
C GLN A 254 -13.10 -13.78 -11.93
N ILE A 255 -12.03 -13.60 -12.68
CA ILE A 255 -11.63 -12.30 -13.22
C ILE A 255 -12.76 -11.88 -14.17
N LYS A 256 -13.47 -10.80 -13.82
CA LYS A 256 -14.37 -10.17 -14.79
C LYS A 256 -13.50 -9.61 -15.91
N GLU A 257 -14.02 -9.65 -17.14
CA GLU A 257 -13.41 -9.10 -18.34
C GLU A 257 -13.24 -7.56 -18.19
N CYS A 258 -12.27 -7.12 -17.41
CA CYS A 258 -11.61 -5.84 -17.63
C CYS A 258 -10.26 -6.13 -18.27
N GLU A 259 -9.92 -5.36 -19.30
CA GLU A 259 -8.88 -5.75 -20.27
C GLU A 259 -7.44 -5.66 -19.70
N ASN A 260 -7.25 -5.22 -18.45
CA ASN A 260 -5.92 -5.18 -17.82
C ASN A 260 -5.97 -5.15 -16.26
N ILE A 261 -5.84 -6.32 -15.61
CA ILE A 261 -5.74 -6.43 -14.14
C ILE A 261 -4.31 -6.74 -13.71
N TYR A 262 -3.81 -5.96 -12.74
CA TYR A 262 -2.62 -6.29 -11.97
C TYR A 262 -3.00 -7.04 -10.71
N LYS A 263 -2.43 -8.23 -10.57
CA LYS A 263 -2.78 -9.14 -9.48
C LYS A 263 -2.28 -8.62 -8.14
N GLY A 264 -3.04 -8.95 -7.11
CA GLY A 264 -2.79 -8.56 -5.72
C GLY A 264 -2.40 -9.73 -4.84
N ALA A 265 -1.43 -9.52 -3.96
CA ALA A 265 -1.10 -10.46 -2.91
C ALA A 265 -0.92 -9.73 -1.58
N PHE A 266 -1.03 -10.47 -0.48
CA PHE A 266 -0.79 -9.95 0.86
C PHE A 266 -0.01 -10.96 1.70
N VAL A 267 0.84 -10.46 2.61
CA VAL A 267 1.66 -11.31 3.46
C VAL A 267 0.81 -11.94 4.58
N ASP A 268 0.21 -11.08 5.40
CA ASP A 268 -0.68 -11.39 6.52
C ASP A 268 -1.59 -10.17 6.75
N TRP A 269 -2.50 -10.20 7.72
CA TRP A 269 -3.28 -9.03 8.12
C TRP A 269 -3.69 -9.09 9.60
N ASP A 270 -3.30 -8.08 10.35
CA ASP A 270 -3.58 -7.87 11.76
C ASP A 270 -3.46 -6.38 12.12
N ASN A 271 -4.59 -5.67 12.12
CA ASN A 271 -4.64 -4.24 12.47
C ASN A 271 -4.92 -3.98 13.95
N SER A 272 -4.70 -4.98 14.82
CA SER A 272 -4.84 -4.84 16.27
C SER A 272 -3.87 -3.85 16.94
N PRO A 273 -2.70 -3.50 16.36
CA PRO A 273 -1.90 -2.37 16.85
C PRO A 273 -2.58 -1.00 16.70
N ARG A 274 -3.40 -0.83 15.65
CA ARG A 274 -4.07 0.45 15.34
C ARG A 274 -5.46 0.57 15.96
N LYS A 275 -6.15 -0.52 16.24
CA LYS A 275 -7.52 -0.49 16.79
C LYS A 275 -7.51 -0.81 18.28
N LYS A 276 -8.49 -0.35 19.06
CA LYS A 276 -8.66 -0.82 20.46
C LYS A 276 -9.53 -2.07 20.56
N GLU A 277 -10.59 -2.12 19.77
CA GLU A 277 -11.59 -3.18 19.68
C GLU A 277 -11.88 -3.44 18.19
N SER A 278 -12.56 -4.54 17.84
CA SER A 278 -13.00 -4.82 16.48
C SER A 278 -11.87 -4.82 15.42
N ALA A 279 -10.70 -5.33 15.81
CA ALA A 279 -9.60 -5.54 14.87
C ALA A 279 -9.91 -6.70 13.93
N LEU A 280 -9.42 -6.61 12.70
CA LEU A 280 -9.41 -7.73 11.76
C LEU A 280 -8.06 -8.46 11.91
N ILE A 281 -8.11 -9.74 12.22
CA ILE A 281 -6.93 -10.58 12.50
C ILE A 281 -7.02 -11.87 11.68
N MET A 282 -6.04 -12.08 10.81
CA MET A 282 -5.91 -13.33 10.05
C MET A 282 -5.31 -14.44 10.92
N LYS A 283 -5.87 -15.63 10.79
CA LYS A 283 -5.48 -16.82 11.55
C LYS A 283 -4.77 -17.79 10.62
N GLY A 284 -3.57 -18.19 11.03
CA GLY A 284 -2.81 -19.25 10.39
C GLY A 284 -1.95 -18.80 9.21
N ALA A 285 -1.66 -17.50 9.05
CA ALA A 285 -0.67 -16.99 8.11
C ALA A 285 0.75 -17.40 8.54
N ASN A 286 1.57 -17.81 7.58
CA ASN A 286 2.98 -18.13 7.75
C ASN A 286 3.71 -18.12 6.38
N PRO A 287 5.07 -18.10 6.36
CA PRO A 287 5.84 -18.07 5.12
C PRO A 287 5.58 -19.23 4.16
N ASP A 288 5.35 -20.45 4.65
CA ASP A 288 5.11 -21.63 3.80
C ASP A 288 3.79 -21.50 3.02
N LYS A 289 2.74 -21.03 3.70
CA LYS A 289 1.44 -20.78 3.07
C LYS A 289 1.49 -19.59 2.13
N PHE A 290 2.16 -18.51 2.52
CA PHE A 290 2.40 -17.36 1.65
C PHE A 290 3.07 -17.83 0.35
N LYS A 291 4.16 -18.61 0.46
CA LYS A 291 4.84 -19.20 -0.70
C LYS A 291 3.89 -20.02 -1.56
N LYS A 292 3.18 -20.97 -0.95
CA LYS A 292 2.25 -21.87 -1.64
C LYS A 292 1.19 -21.11 -2.41
N TYR A 293 0.55 -20.12 -1.79
CA TYR A 293 -0.54 -19.38 -2.42
C TYR A 293 -0.04 -18.40 -3.46
N LEU A 294 1.05 -17.71 -3.19
CA LEU A 294 1.65 -16.77 -4.12
C LEU A 294 2.10 -17.48 -5.40
N LEU A 295 2.73 -18.67 -5.30
CA LEU A 295 3.11 -19.50 -6.45
C LEU A 295 1.91 -19.90 -7.34
N GLN A 296 0.74 -20.13 -6.74
CA GLN A 296 -0.46 -20.45 -7.49
C GLN A 296 -1.07 -19.21 -8.14
N HIS A 297 -1.05 -18.07 -7.43
CA HIS A 297 -1.69 -16.85 -7.87
C HIS A 297 -0.87 -16.07 -8.91
N SER A 298 0.46 -16.12 -8.85
CA SER A 298 1.41 -15.34 -9.65
C SER A 298 1.50 -15.71 -11.13
N LYS A 299 0.78 -16.74 -11.58
CA LYS A 299 0.77 -17.16 -12.98
C LYS A 299 0.06 -16.12 -13.85
N ASP A 300 0.48 -15.99 -15.12
CA ASP A 300 -0.21 -15.18 -16.14
C ASP A 300 -0.47 -13.73 -15.74
N THR A 301 0.55 -13.03 -15.20
CA THR A 301 0.46 -11.60 -14.89
C THR A 301 1.77 -10.86 -15.14
N ASP A 302 1.65 -9.64 -15.68
CA ASP A 302 2.79 -8.76 -15.89
C ASP A 302 3.25 -8.12 -14.59
N PHE A 303 2.30 -7.76 -13.72
CA PHE A 303 2.56 -7.12 -12.43
C PHE A 303 1.83 -7.84 -11.31
N LEU A 304 2.57 -8.11 -10.24
CA LEU A 304 2.06 -8.60 -8.97
C LEU A 304 2.37 -7.57 -7.89
N PHE A 305 1.32 -6.92 -7.38
CA PHE A 305 1.42 -5.97 -6.28
C PHE A 305 1.27 -6.70 -4.95
N ILE A 306 2.26 -6.55 -4.06
CA ILE A 306 2.30 -7.20 -2.75
C ILE A 306 2.05 -6.14 -1.68
N ASN A 307 1.02 -6.36 -0.87
CA ASN A 307 0.77 -5.64 0.35
C ASN A 307 1.52 -6.36 1.50
N ALA A 308 2.57 -5.78 2.09
CA ALA A 308 3.36 -4.62 1.67
C ALA A 308 4.85 -4.91 1.94
N TRP A 309 5.72 -3.93 1.67
CA TRP A 309 7.10 -3.98 2.15
C TRP A 309 7.14 -3.86 3.68
N ASN A 310 6.54 -2.81 4.23
CA ASN A 310 6.75 -2.36 5.61
C ASN A 310 5.47 -1.92 6.35
N GLU A 311 4.30 -2.52 6.07
CA GLU A 311 3.09 -2.20 6.84
C GLU A 311 3.05 -2.96 8.19
N TRP A 312 3.84 -2.49 9.15
CA TRP A 312 4.02 -3.15 10.44
C TRP A 312 2.78 -3.14 11.33
N ALA A 313 2.00 -2.05 11.37
CA ALA A 313 0.86 -1.96 12.29
C ALA A 313 -0.41 -2.62 11.73
N GLU A 314 -0.39 -3.02 10.46
CA GLU A 314 -1.38 -3.95 9.89
C GLU A 314 -0.83 -5.38 9.77
N GLY A 315 0.40 -5.64 10.21
CA GLY A 315 1.02 -6.96 10.12
C GLY A 315 1.33 -7.41 8.68
N THR A 316 1.23 -6.49 7.72
CA THR A 316 1.29 -6.75 6.28
C THR A 316 2.65 -6.30 5.74
N TYR A 317 3.73 -7.01 6.09
CA TYR A 317 5.10 -6.62 5.76
C TYR A 317 5.93 -7.81 5.25
N LEU A 318 6.79 -7.55 4.26
CA LEU A 318 7.82 -8.47 3.78
C LEU A 318 9.11 -8.32 4.58
N GLU A 319 9.32 -7.19 5.26
CA GLU A 319 10.53 -6.95 6.04
C GLU A 319 10.80 -8.06 7.07
N PRO A 320 12.10 -8.33 7.37
CA PRO A 320 12.45 -9.36 8.33
C PRO A 320 11.97 -9.03 9.75
N ASP A 321 11.39 -10.02 10.42
CA ASP A 321 10.96 -9.91 11.82
C ASP A 321 11.66 -10.94 12.71
N GLU A 322 11.48 -10.83 14.02
CA GLU A 322 12.10 -11.76 14.97
C GLU A 322 11.60 -13.21 14.85
N LYS A 323 10.35 -13.41 14.46
CA LYS A 323 9.70 -14.73 14.45
C LYS A 323 10.07 -15.55 13.22
N TYR A 324 10.09 -14.92 12.06
CA TYR A 324 10.27 -15.57 10.77
C TYR A 324 11.59 -15.17 10.09
N GLY A 325 12.31 -14.17 10.59
CA GLY A 325 13.54 -13.71 9.98
C GLY A 325 13.30 -13.33 8.52
N TYR A 326 14.09 -13.90 7.62
CA TYR A 326 14.00 -13.63 6.18
C TYR A 326 12.99 -14.51 5.43
N LYS A 327 12.24 -15.40 6.09
CA LYS A 327 11.48 -16.46 5.41
C LYS A 327 10.42 -15.97 4.41
N TYR A 328 9.79 -14.82 4.63
CA TYR A 328 8.85 -14.26 3.64
C TYR A 328 9.57 -13.76 2.38
N LEU A 329 10.77 -13.18 2.54
CA LEU A 329 11.62 -12.76 1.43
C LEU A 329 12.21 -13.98 0.68
N GLU A 330 12.65 -15.01 1.42
CA GLU A 330 13.10 -16.28 0.84
C GLU A 330 11.99 -16.94 0.01
N ALA A 331 10.75 -16.94 0.51
CA ALA A 331 9.59 -17.41 -0.22
C ALA A 331 9.36 -16.64 -1.54
N LEU A 332 9.49 -15.30 -1.51
CA LEU A 332 9.37 -14.48 -2.72
C LEU A 332 10.48 -14.82 -3.74
N MET A 333 11.73 -14.93 -3.28
CA MET A 333 12.87 -15.27 -4.13
C MET A 333 12.71 -16.64 -4.78
N GLU A 334 12.25 -17.65 -4.04
CA GLU A 334 11.97 -18.99 -4.59
C GLU A 334 10.91 -18.95 -5.70
N ILE A 335 9.84 -18.17 -5.53
CA ILE A 335 8.80 -18.01 -6.55
C ILE A 335 9.34 -17.30 -7.79
N LYS A 336 10.16 -16.25 -7.60
CA LYS A 336 10.81 -15.57 -8.73
C LYS A 336 11.68 -16.56 -9.52
N LYS A 337 12.45 -17.40 -8.83
CA LYS A 337 13.29 -18.44 -9.45
C LYS A 337 12.49 -19.56 -10.14
N SER A 338 11.22 -19.78 -9.79
CA SER A 338 10.40 -20.83 -10.41
C SER A 338 9.65 -20.37 -11.67
N HIS A 339 9.63 -19.06 -11.96
CA HIS A 339 8.99 -18.47 -13.14
C HIS A 339 9.98 -18.14 -14.28
N PHE A 340 11.27 -18.36 -14.03
CA PHE A 340 12.36 -18.34 -15.00
C PHE A 340 12.95 -19.75 -15.06
#